data_AF-A0A3P4AUL1-F1
#
_entry.id   AF-A0A3P4AUL1-F1
#
_cell.length_a   1.000
_cell.length_b   1.000
_cell.length_c   1.000
_cell.angle_alpha   90.00
_cell.angle_beta   90.00
_cell.angle_gamma   90.00
#
_symmetry.space_group_name_H-M   'P 1'
#
loop_
_entity.id
_entity.type
_entity.pdbx_description
1 polymer ?
#
loop_
_entity_poly.entity_id
_entity_poly.type
_entity_poly.pdbx_seq_one_letter_code
_entity_poly.pdbx_strand_id
1 'polypeptide(L)'
;MTLWDRLSRLVRANLNDLLRRAEDPEKIIEQALLDMKQALREAREQVAEALAEQKRLEREVESHEREAALWEEKAREALKAGREDLAREALRRKKRALDLAEGFKAQLSEHKALTERLMTQLKALEAKIDEAEARKKLLLARKKGVEAAETVRRMESRLDQHPALEAFEEMEARILAMEDRHQALEALDQADLEKEFQALSAEKEVEEDLLRLKRELGQA
;
A
#
# COMPACT_ATOMS: atom_id res chain seq x y z
N MET A 1 21.62 24.07 9.60
CA MET A 1 20.41 23.23 9.43
C MET A 1 20.51 22.07 10.40
N THR A 2 19.66 22.03 11.42
CA THR A 2 19.74 20.98 12.45
C THR A 2 19.21 19.64 11.91
N LEU A 3 19.61 18.51 12.49
CA LEU A 3 19.06 17.19 12.17
C LEU A 3 17.53 17.20 12.33
N TRP A 4 17.06 17.96 13.32
CA TRP A 4 15.65 18.19 13.60
C TRP A 4 14.92 19.02 12.53
N ASP A 5 15.59 19.97 11.86
CA ASP A 5 15.02 20.68 10.71
C ASP A 5 14.88 19.78 9.48
N ARG A 6 15.76 18.78 9.32
CA ARG A 6 15.63 17.78 8.26
C ARG A 6 14.52 16.79 8.59
N LEU A 7 14.49 16.31 9.83
CA LEU A 7 13.46 15.42 10.32
C LEU A 7 12.08 16.06 10.28
N SER A 8 11.95 17.29 10.75
CA SER A 8 10.68 18.02 10.72
C SER A 8 10.23 18.33 9.30
N ARG A 9 11.16 18.54 8.35
CA ARG A 9 10.82 18.67 6.92
C ARG A 9 10.38 17.35 6.31
N LEU A 10 11.03 16.23 6.62
CA LEU A 10 10.59 14.89 6.16
C LEU A 10 9.23 14.53 6.74
N VAL A 11 8.99 14.90 8.00
CA VAL A 11 7.72 14.69 8.70
C VAL A 11 6.61 15.62 8.23
N ARG A 12 6.93 16.89 7.91
CA ARG A 12 5.99 17.89 7.38
C ARG A 12 5.84 17.84 5.87
N ALA A 13 6.70 17.10 5.17
CA ALA A 13 6.56 16.86 3.74
C ALA A 13 5.24 16.10 3.58
N ASN A 14 4.20 16.90 3.31
CA ASN A 14 2.90 16.42 2.98
C ASN A 14 3.08 15.73 1.63
N LEU A 15 3.33 14.42 1.69
CA LEU A 15 3.60 13.54 0.55
C LEU A 15 2.60 13.78 -0.61
N ASN A 16 1.41 14.30 -0.31
CA ASN A 16 0.40 14.75 -1.26
C ASN A 16 0.90 15.72 -2.34
N ASP A 17 1.79 16.67 -2.05
CA ASP A 17 2.26 17.65 -3.05
C ASP A 17 3.40 17.10 -3.92
N LEU A 18 4.22 16.20 -3.37
CA LEU A 18 5.27 15.49 -4.12
C LEU A 18 4.68 14.42 -5.05
N LEU A 19 3.63 13.70 -4.60
CA LEU A 19 2.92 12.70 -5.39
C LEU A 19 2.24 13.27 -6.64
N ARG A 20 1.81 14.55 -6.61
CA ARG A 20 1.11 15.21 -7.73
C ARG A 20 2.03 15.63 -8.89
N ARG A 21 3.34 15.69 -8.68
CA ARG A 21 4.33 16.19 -9.66
C ARG A 21 5.38 15.15 -10.09
N ALA A 22 5.32 13.96 -9.52
CA ALA A 22 6.30 12.90 -9.75
C ALA A 22 5.92 12.03 -10.95
N GLU A 23 6.84 11.84 -11.90
CA GLU A 23 6.69 10.82 -12.96
C GLU A 23 6.69 9.39 -12.39
N ASP A 24 7.41 9.16 -11.27
CA ASP A 24 7.46 7.88 -10.57
C ASP A 24 7.28 8.09 -9.04
N PRO A 25 6.03 8.17 -8.56
CA PRO A 25 5.73 8.41 -7.15
C PRO A 25 6.20 7.28 -6.23
N GLU A 26 6.38 6.07 -6.76
CA GLU A 26 6.84 4.90 -6.01
C GLU A 26 8.29 5.10 -5.56
N LYS A 27 9.19 5.46 -6.48
CA LYS A 27 10.60 5.74 -6.16
C LYS A 27 10.78 6.87 -5.17
N ILE A 28 9.96 7.92 -5.24
CA ILE A 28 10.03 9.03 -4.28
C ILE A 28 9.65 8.57 -2.88
N ILE A 29 8.59 7.76 -2.73
CA ILE A 29 8.19 7.21 -1.44
C ILE A 29 9.28 6.28 -0.90
N GLU A 30 9.90 5.48 -1.75
CA GLU A 30 11.03 4.61 -1.36
C GLU A 30 12.23 5.40 -0.87
N GLN A 31 12.64 6.43 -1.60
CA GLN A 31 13.74 7.30 -1.20
C GLN A 31 13.43 8.03 0.11
N ALA A 32 12.21 8.56 0.27
CA ALA A 32 11.80 9.22 1.50
C ALA A 32 11.86 8.26 2.70
N LEU A 33 11.42 7.01 2.55
CA LEU A 33 11.54 5.99 3.60
C LEU A 33 13.00 5.65 3.92
N LEU A 34 13.89 5.59 2.92
CA LEU A 34 15.32 5.39 3.14
C LEU A 34 15.94 6.54 3.93
N ASP A 35 15.62 7.78 3.55
CA ASP A 35 16.10 8.98 4.23
C ASP A 35 15.59 9.04 5.68
N MET A 36 14.32 8.69 5.92
CA MET A 36 13.76 8.60 7.27
C MET A 36 14.44 7.51 8.10
N LYS A 37 14.75 6.35 7.52
CA LYS A 37 15.50 5.28 8.20
C LYS A 37 16.93 5.69 8.52
N GLN A 38 17.58 6.46 7.65
CA GLN A 38 18.90 7.02 7.92
C GLN A 38 18.84 8.03 9.08
N ALA A 39 17.88 8.95 9.04
CA ALA A 39 17.67 9.90 10.12
C ALA A 39 17.33 9.22 11.47
N LEU A 40 16.62 8.07 11.42
CA LEU A 40 16.37 7.25 12.60
C LEU A 40 17.65 6.66 13.19
N ARG A 41 18.58 6.18 12.35
CA ARG A 41 19.88 5.69 12.82
C ARG A 41 20.68 6.79 13.51
N GLU A 42 20.79 7.95 12.87
CA GLU A 42 21.48 9.13 13.42
C GLU A 42 20.84 9.60 14.74
N ALA A 43 19.51 9.62 14.82
CA ALA A 43 18.80 9.97 16.05
C ALA A 43 19.05 8.96 17.18
N ARG A 44 19.15 7.65 16.88
CA ARG A 44 19.50 6.62 17.87
C ARG A 44 20.91 6.80 18.40
N GLU A 45 21.86 7.13 17.54
CA GLU A 45 23.25 7.42 17.95
C GLU A 45 23.30 8.63 18.90
N GLN A 46 22.62 9.73 18.56
CA GLN A 46 22.55 10.92 19.43
C GLN A 46 21.89 10.64 20.78
N VAL A 47 20.83 9.84 20.80
CA VAL A 47 20.19 9.41 22.06
C VAL A 47 21.14 8.54 22.89
N ALA A 48 21.90 7.65 22.25
CA ALA A 48 22.88 6.82 22.93
C ALA A 48 24.02 7.65 23.55
N GLU A 49 24.52 8.66 22.83
CA GLU A 49 25.52 9.61 23.35
C GLU A 49 24.97 10.39 24.55
N ALA A 50 23.73 10.89 24.47
CA ALA A 50 23.09 11.60 25.58
C ALA A 50 22.90 10.70 26.82
N LEU A 51 22.51 9.45 26.63
CA LEU A 51 22.41 8.44 27.70
C LEU A 51 23.77 8.11 28.31
N ALA A 52 24.81 8.00 27.49
CA ALA A 52 26.17 7.74 27.96
C ALA A 52 26.68 8.90 28.83
N GLU A 53 26.42 10.14 28.42
CA GLU A 53 26.77 11.33 29.17
C GLU A 53 25.99 11.43 30.48
N GLN A 54 24.68 11.18 30.45
CA GLN A 54 23.87 11.08 31.66
C GLN A 54 24.46 10.03 32.63
N LYS A 55 24.87 8.86 32.13
CA LYS A 55 25.45 7.80 32.96
C LYS A 55 26.84 8.16 33.50
N ARG A 56 27.61 8.95 32.75
CA ARG A 56 28.87 9.53 33.22
C ARG A 56 28.61 10.47 34.40
N LEU A 57 27.68 11.42 34.26
CA LEU A 57 27.30 12.35 35.32
C LEU A 57 26.76 11.63 36.58
N GLU A 58 25.95 10.58 36.42
CA GLU A 58 25.51 9.73 37.55
C GLU A 58 26.69 9.14 38.33
N ARG A 59 27.74 8.68 37.62
CA ARG A 59 28.94 8.14 38.25
C ARG A 59 29.76 9.21 38.97
N GLU A 60 29.86 10.42 38.42
CA GLU A 60 30.54 11.54 39.10
C GLU A 60 29.84 11.93 40.40
N VAL A 61 28.50 12.01 40.37
CA VAL A 61 27.70 12.26 41.58
C VAL A 61 27.98 11.19 42.63
N GLU A 62 27.86 9.92 42.26
CA GLU A 62 28.05 8.80 43.18
C GLU A 62 29.49 8.75 43.73
N SER A 63 30.49 9.03 42.89
CA SER A 63 31.90 9.07 43.28
C SER A 63 32.15 10.13 44.36
N HIS A 64 31.66 11.35 44.16
CA HIS A 64 31.86 12.44 45.12
C HIS A 64 31.02 12.27 46.40
N GLU A 65 29.83 11.66 46.32
CA GLU A 65 29.07 11.29 47.52
C GLU A 65 29.80 10.23 48.37
N ARG A 66 30.41 9.23 47.72
CA ARG A 66 31.25 8.23 48.40
C ARG A 66 32.49 8.88 49.01
N GLU A 67 33.12 9.82 48.31
CA GLU A 67 34.26 10.57 48.84
C GLU A 67 33.86 11.38 50.08
N ALA A 68 32.70 12.05 50.04
CA ALA A 68 32.17 12.79 51.18
C ALA A 68 31.91 11.86 52.40
N ALA A 69 31.34 10.67 52.17
CA ALA A 69 31.13 9.68 53.21
C ALA A 69 32.46 9.21 53.83
N LEU A 70 33.48 8.93 53.02
CA LEU A 70 34.81 8.54 53.49
C LEU A 70 35.45 9.64 54.35
N TRP A 71 35.34 10.90 53.94
CA TRP A 71 35.86 12.03 54.73
C TRP A 71 35.08 12.22 56.04
N GLU A 72 33.79 11.90 56.06
CA GLU A 72 33.00 11.89 57.28
C GLU A 72 33.50 10.81 58.27
N GLU A 73 33.76 9.60 57.79
CA GLU A 73 34.30 8.52 58.61
C GLU A 73 35.66 8.91 59.21
N LYS A 74 36.57 9.45 58.39
CA LYS A 74 37.87 9.96 58.85
C LYS A 74 37.74 11.07 59.88
N ALA A 75 36.77 11.97 59.72
CA ALA A 75 36.49 13.01 60.71
C ALA A 75 36.05 12.41 62.05
N ARG A 76 35.17 11.40 62.03
CA ARG A 76 34.72 10.69 63.24
C ARG A 76 35.88 9.96 63.93
N GLU A 77 36.77 9.33 63.18
CA GLU A 77 37.97 8.68 63.73
C GLU A 77 38.93 9.67 64.38
N ALA A 78 39.19 10.81 63.70
CA ALA A 78 40.03 11.88 64.24
C ALA A 78 39.47 12.45 65.55
N LEU A 79 38.15 12.64 65.65
CA LEU A 79 37.48 13.08 66.88
C LEU A 79 37.63 12.05 68.01
N LYS A 80 37.44 10.75 67.72
CA LYS A 80 37.66 9.68 68.72
C LYS A 80 39.10 9.67 69.24
N ALA A 81 40.06 10.03 68.40
CA ALA A 81 41.46 10.16 68.76
C ALA A 81 41.84 11.52 69.41
N GLY A 82 40.86 12.40 69.67
CA GLY A 82 41.09 13.73 70.25
C GLY A 82 41.79 14.73 69.32
N ARG A 83 41.91 14.42 68.02
CA ARG A 83 42.57 15.28 67.03
C ARG A 83 41.56 16.13 66.26
N GLU A 84 41.08 17.19 66.93
CA GLU A 84 40.08 18.09 66.36
C GLU A 84 40.56 18.85 65.10
N ASP A 85 41.84 19.15 65.01
CA ASP A 85 42.48 19.78 63.85
C ASP A 85 42.31 18.91 62.60
N LEU A 86 42.61 17.62 62.70
CA LEU A 86 42.42 16.65 61.62
C LEU A 86 40.94 16.44 61.29
N ALA A 87 40.07 16.44 62.30
CA ALA A 87 38.62 16.33 62.09
C ALA A 87 38.08 17.54 61.29
N ARG A 88 38.51 18.77 61.63
CA ARG A 88 38.12 19.98 60.89
C ARG A 88 38.58 19.93 59.44
N GLU A 89 39.80 19.46 59.17
CA GLU A 89 40.28 19.35 57.79
C GLU A 89 39.55 18.26 56.98
N ALA A 90 39.26 17.11 57.61
CA ALA A 90 38.43 16.08 56.99
C ALA A 90 37.02 16.60 56.65
N LEU A 91 36.39 17.36 57.55
CA LEU A 91 35.09 17.99 57.30
C LEU A 91 35.13 19.04 56.18
N ARG A 92 36.23 19.79 56.03
CA ARG A 92 36.42 20.70 54.89
C ARG A 92 36.49 19.94 53.57
N ARG A 93 37.18 18.81 53.53
CA ARG A 93 37.23 17.94 52.34
C ARG A 93 35.87 17.32 52.03
N LYS A 94 35.15 16.84 53.05
CA LYS A 94 33.76 16.38 52.91
C LYS A 94 32.90 17.45 52.25
N LYS A 95 32.95 18.70 52.77
CA LYS A 95 32.16 19.79 52.21
C LYS A 95 32.47 20.04 50.74
N ARG A 96 33.76 20.10 50.36
CA ARG A 96 34.16 20.25 48.95
C ARG A 96 33.61 19.13 48.05
N ALA A 97 33.66 17.88 48.51
CA ALA A 97 33.11 16.76 47.76
C ALA A 97 31.57 16.86 47.61
N LEU A 98 30.86 17.29 48.66
CA LEU A 98 29.43 17.53 48.58
C LEU A 98 29.07 18.68 47.63
N ASP A 99 29.80 19.79 47.67
CA ASP A 99 29.58 20.93 46.77
C ASP A 99 29.76 20.50 45.29
N LEU A 100 30.76 19.65 45.01
CA LEU A 100 30.96 19.06 43.67
C LEU A 100 29.82 18.10 43.29
N ALA A 101 29.41 17.22 44.21
CA ALA A 101 28.30 16.30 43.97
C ALA A 101 27.00 17.06 43.66
N GLU A 102 26.71 18.16 44.36
CA GLU A 102 25.57 19.03 44.09
C GLU A 102 25.66 19.69 42.70
N GLY A 103 26.84 20.19 42.32
CA GLY A 103 27.09 20.73 40.98
C GLY A 103 26.82 19.71 39.87
N PHE A 104 27.33 18.49 40.02
CA PHE A 104 27.07 17.40 39.06
C PHE A 104 25.61 16.94 39.08
N LYS A 105 24.92 16.95 40.23
CA LYS A 105 23.48 16.64 40.31
C LYS A 105 22.64 17.64 39.52
N ALA A 106 22.98 18.93 39.58
CA ALA A 106 22.30 19.95 38.79
C ALA A 106 22.46 19.68 37.30
N GLN A 107 23.70 19.44 36.84
CA GLN A 107 23.97 19.08 35.43
C GLN A 107 23.25 17.79 35.03
N LEU A 108 23.24 16.77 35.89
CA LEU A 108 22.55 15.52 35.65
C LEU A 108 21.03 15.73 35.46
N SER A 109 20.42 16.62 36.23
CA SER A 109 18.99 16.94 36.11
C SER A 109 18.66 17.54 34.75
N GLU A 110 19.47 18.50 34.29
CA GLU A 110 19.32 19.12 32.96
C GLU A 110 19.51 18.10 31.84
N HIS A 111 20.54 17.26 31.93
CA HIS A 111 20.80 16.21 30.95
C HIS A 111 19.71 15.14 30.92
N LYS A 112 19.13 14.76 32.07
CA LYS A 112 17.99 13.83 32.13
C LYS A 112 16.80 14.38 31.33
N ALA A 113 16.45 15.65 31.54
CA ALA A 113 15.36 16.28 30.80
C ALA A 113 15.62 16.35 29.29
N LEU A 114 16.87 16.59 28.87
CA LEU A 114 17.27 16.53 27.46
C LEU A 114 17.13 15.11 26.90
N THR A 115 17.69 14.11 27.57
CA THR A 115 17.64 12.71 27.16
C THR A 115 16.20 12.22 27.02
N GLU A 116 15.32 12.55 27.97
CA GLU A 116 13.89 12.21 27.90
C GLU A 116 13.23 12.81 26.65
N ARG A 117 13.49 14.10 26.36
CA ARG A 117 12.97 14.75 25.14
C ARG A 117 13.45 14.05 23.88
N LEU A 118 14.74 13.72 23.79
CA LEU A 118 15.31 13.02 22.65
C LEU A 118 14.70 11.61 22.48
N MET A 119 14.47 10.88 23.58
CA MET A 119 13.79 9.59 23.54
C MET A 119 12.34 9.68 23.06
N THR A 120 11.58 10.69 23.52
CA THR A 120 10.21 10.93 23.04
C THR A 120 10.19 11.26 21.55
N GLN A 121 11.13 12.10 21.10
CA GLN A 121 11.29 12.46 19.70
C GLN A 121 11.65 11.25 18.83
N LEU A 122 12.56 10.40 19.31
CA LEU A 122 12.94 9.15 18.65
C LEU A 122 11.73 8.22 18.46
N LYS A 123 10.94 7.99 19.52
CA LYS A 123 9.71 7.18 19.43
C LYS A 123 8.70 7.74 18.43
N ALA A 124 8.54 9.06 18.40
CA ALA A 124 7.65 9.72 17.45
C ALA A 124 8.13 9.55 15.99
N LEU A 125 9.45 9.52 15.76
CA LEU A 125 10.02 9.24 14.46
C LEU A 125 9.78 7.78 14.04
N GLU A 126 10.02 6.83 14.94
CA GLU A 126 9.75 5.41 14.70
C GLU A 126 8.29 5.18 14.27
N ALA A 127 7.34 5.73 15.04
CA ALA A 127 5.91 5.62 14.71
C ALA A 127 5.56 6.21 13.33
N LYS A 128 6.20 7.33 12.93
CA LYS A 128 5.99 7.94 11.62
C LYS A 128 6.57 7.12 10.47
N ILE A 129 7.69 6.44 10.71
CA ILE A 129 8.27 5.51 9.72
C ILE A 129 7.34 4.32 9.53
N ASP A 130 6.84 3.73 10.61
CA ASP A 130 5.90 2.60 10.54
C ASP A 130 4.62 2.99 9.79
N GLU A 131 4.08 4.19 10.07
CA GLU A 131 2.92 4.73 9.35
C GLU A 131 3.21 4.93 7.85
N ALA A 132 4.38 5.48 7.51
CA ALA A 132 4.79 5.68 6.13
C ALA A 132 4.96 4.35 5.37
N GLU A 133 5.50 3.31 6.03
CA GLU A 133 5.61 1.96 5.45
C GLU A 133 4.23 1.32 5.21
N ALA A 134 3.30 1.46 6.15
CA ALA A 134 1.93 0.97 5.99
C ALA A 134 1.22 1.68 4.82
N ARG A 135 1.37 3.01 4.72
CA ARG A 135 0.83 3.80 3.61
C ARG A 135 1.44 3.38 2.27
N LYS A 136 2.76 3.14 2.20
CA LYS A 136 3.41 2.60 0.99
C LYS A 136 2.76 1.28 0.56
N LYS A 137 2.60 0.31 1.48
CA LYS A 137 1.98 -1.00 1.16
C LYS A 137 0.57 -0.84 0.61
N LEU A 138 -0.25 0.03 1.20
CA LEU A 138 -1.60 0.31 0.74
C LEU A 138 -1.61 0.92 -0.68
N LEU A 139 -0.72 1.89 -0.94
CA LEU A 139 -0.61 2.52 -2.25
C LEU A 139 -0.18 1.52 -3.33
N LEU A 140 0.77 0.64 -3.02
CA LEU A 140 1.20 -0.43 -3.94
C LEU A 140 0.08 -1.43 -4.24
N ALA A 141 -0.69 -1.83 -3.23
CA ALA A 141 -1.84 -2.71 -3.42
C ALA A 141 -2.90 -2.05 -4.31
N ARG A 142 -3.18 -0.75 -4.08
CA ARG A 142 -4.12 0.03 -4.89
C ARG A 142 -3.64 0.17 -6.34
N LYS A 143 -2.35 0.45 -6.56
CA LYS A 143 -1.73 0.50 -7.90
C LYS A 143 -1.94 -0.82 -8.64
N LYS A 144 -1.62 -1.96 -8.02
CA LYS A 144 -1.84 -3.29 -8.61
C LYS A 144 -3.31 -3.54 -8.96
N GLY A 145 -4.24 -3.14 -8.10
CA GLY A 145 -5.68 -3.27 -8.38
C GLY A 145 -6.13 -2.43 -9.57
N VAL A 146 -5.63 -1.20 -9.70
CA VAL A 146 -5.92 -0.32 -10.85
C VAL A 146 -5.29 -0.88 -12.13
N GLU A 147 -4.04 -1.33 -12.09
CA GLU A 147 -3.35 -1.96 -13.24
C GLU A 147 -4.08 -3.23 -13.72
N ALA A 148 -4.59 -4.04 -12.78
CA ALA A 148 -5.41 -5.21 -13.11
C ALA A 148 -6.73 -4.81 -13.79
N ALA A 149 -7.43 -3.80 -13.25
CA ALA A 149 -8.67 -3.28 -13.84
C ALA A 149 -8.44 -2.68 -15.24
N GLU A 150 -7.35 -1.94 -15.45
CA GLU A 150 -6.96 -1.44 -16.77
C GLU A 150 -6.59 -2.55 -17.75
N THR A 151 -5.99 -3.64 -17.27
CA THR A 151 -5.68 -4.80 -18.10
C THR A 151 -6.94 -5.51 -18.54
N VAL A 152 -7.90 -5.74 -17.63
CA VAL A 152 -9.22 -6.30 -17.96
C VAL A 152 -9.94 -5.40 -18.96
N ARG A 153 -10.01 -4.09 -18.72
CA ARG A 153 -10.64 -3.15 -19.65
C ARG A 153 -9.97 -3.14 -21.03
N ARG A 154 -8.64 -3.25 -21.09
CA ARG A 154 -7.90 -3.38 -22.37
C ARG A 154 -8.21 -4.70 -23.06
N MET A 155 -8.35 -5.80 -22.33
CA MET A 155 -8.77 -7.09 -22.88
C MET A 155 -10.20 -7.03 -23.42
N GLU A 156 -11.14 -6.46 -22.66
CA GLU A 156 -12.53 -6.21 -23.11
C GLU A 156 -12.54 -5.37 -24.39
N SER A 157 -11.82 -4.24 -24.41
CA SER A 157 -11.74 -3.40 -25.62
C SER A 157 -11.10 -4.10 -26.83
N ARG A 158 -10.25 -5.11 -26.61
CA ARG A 158 -9.64 -5.93 -27.68
C ARG A 158 -10.57 -7.04 -28.14
N LEU A 159 -11.40 -7.57 -27.24
CA LEU A 159 -12.44 -8.53 -27.58
C LEU A 159 -13.55 -7.85 -28.39
N ASP A 160 -13.94 -6.62 -28.03
CA ASP A 160 -14.87 -5.79 -28.80
C ASP A 160 -14.34 -5.40 -30.20
N GLN A 161 -13.02 -5.50 -30.43
CA GLN A 161 -12.35 -5.18 -31.70
C GLN A 161 -11.94 -6.41 -32.52
N HIS A 162 -12.33 -7.63 -32.12
CA HIS A 162 -11.92 -8.84 -32.83
C HIS A 162 -12.86 -9.11 -34.03
N PRO A 163 -12.35 -9.19 -35.29
CA PRO A 163 -13.14 -9.53 -36.49
C PRO A 163 -13.80 -10.91 -36.45
N ALA A 164 -13.49 -11.71 -35.43
CA ALA A 164 -14.03 -13.04 -35.22
C ALA A 164 -15.48 -13.02 -34.72
N LEU A 165 -15.92 -11.95 -34.02
CA LEU A 165 -17.31 -11.81 -33.62
C LEU A 165 -18.19 -11.39 -34.81
N GLU A 166 -17.75 -10.40 -35.61
CA GLU A 166 -18.40 -10.05 -36.88
C GLU A 166 -18.45 -11.25 -37.85
N ALA A 167 -17.37 -12.03 -37.96
CA ALA A 167 -17.36 -13.23 -38.80
C ALA A 167 -18.29 -14.35 -38.28
N PHE A 168 -18.54 -14.42 -36.97
CA PHE A 168 -19.52 -15.33 -36.38
C PHE A 168 -20.95 -14.89 -36.70
N GLU A 169 -21.25 -13.60 -36.54
CA GLU A 169 -22.55 -13.01 -36.88
C GLU A 169 -22.84 -13.12 -38.40
N GLU A 170 -21.83 -12.91 -39.26
CA GLU A 170 -21.96 -13.12 -40.71
C GLU A 170 -22.21 -14.60 -41.07
N MET A 171 -21.55 -15.53 -40.36
CA MET A 171 -21.76 -16.97 -40.56
C MET A 171 -23.18 -17.37 -40.14
N GLU A 172 -23.65 -16.87 -38.99
CA GLU A 172 -25.01 -17.10 -38.50
C GLU A 172 -26.06 -16.55 -39.47
N ALA A 173 -25.86 -15.33 -39.99
CA ALA A 173 -26.73 -14.74 -41.01
C ALA A 173 -26.74 -15.53 -42.32
N ARG A 174 -25.61 -16.10 -42.75
CA ARG A 174 -25.54 -16.97 -43.95
C ARG A 174 -26.27 -18.30 -43.73
N ILE A 175 -26.15 -18.90 -42.55
CA ILE A 175 -26.85 -20.14 -42.22
C ILE A 175 -28.37 -19.90 -42.23
N LEU A 176 -28.85 -18.83 -41.61
CA LEU A 176 -30.26 -18.42 -41.66
C LEU A 176 -30.75 -18.21 -43.10
N ALA A 177 -29.99 -17.51 -43.94
CA ALA A 177 -30.35 -17.31 -45.34
C ALA A 177 -30.38 -18.63 -46.16
N MET A 178 -29.53 -19.61 -45.80
CA MET A 178 -29.56 -20.94 -46.39
C MET A 178 -30.79 -21.73 -45.93
N GLU A 179 -31.17 -21.64 -44.66
CA GLU A 179 -32.37 -22.26 -44.10
C GLU A 179 -33.64 -21.68 -44.73
N ASP A 180 -33.74 -20.35 -44.84
CA ASP A 180 -34.85 -19.66 -45.49
C ASP A 180 -34.98 -20.07 -46.97
N ARG A 181 -33.85 -20.20 -47.67
CA ARG A 181 -33.82 -20.66 -49.07
C ARG A 181 -34.25 -22.12 -49.19
N HIS A 182 -33.86 -22.97 -48.25
CA HIS A 182 -34.29 -24.36 -48.21
C HIS A 182 -35.80 -24.46 -47.98
N GLN A 183 -36.35 -23.71 -47.03
CA GLN A 183 -37.80 -23.64 -46.79
C GLN A 183 -38.56 -23.12 -48.01
N ALA A 184 -38.03 -22.10 -48.70
CA ALA A 184 -38.64 -21.59 -49.93
C ALA A 184 -38.64 -22.61 -51.06
N LEU A 185 -37.58 -23.43 -51.18
CA LEU A 185 -37.52 -24.52 -52.17
C LEU A 185 -38.50 -25.64 -51.83
N GLU A 186 -38.62 -26.03 -50.55
CA GLU A 186 -39.65 -27.00 -50.12
C GLU A 186 -41.06 -26.50 -50.41
N ALA A 187 -41.33 -25.19 -50.23
CA ALA A 187 -42.61 -24.59 -50.56
C ALA A 187 -42.89 -24.57 -52.07
N LEU A 188 -41.85 -24.39 -52.90
CA LEU A 188 -41.97 -24.48 -54.36
C LEU A 188 -42.21 -25.92 -54.82
N ASP A 189 -41.51 -26.89 -54.26
CA ASP A 189 -41.72 -28.31 -54.56
C ASP A 189 -43.13 -28.75 -54.16
N GLN A 190 -43.65 -28.27 -53.01
CA GLN A 190 -45.05 -28.49 -52.63
C GLN A 190 -46.03 -27.82 -53.61
N ALA A 191 -45.75 -26.58 -54.02
CA ALA A 191 -46.59 -25.86 -54.97
C ALA A 191 -46.61 -26.52 -56.37
N ASP A 192 -45.50 -27.07 -56.83
CA ASP A 192 -45.42 -27.79 -58.10
C ASP A 192 -46.07 -29.18 -58.00
N LEU A 193 -45.95 -29.89 -56.87
CA LEU A 193 -46.74 -31.11 -56.60
C LEU A 193 -48.24 -30.81 -56.63
N GLU A 194 -48.67 -29.71 -56.03
CA GLU A 194 -50.07 -29.32 -55.97
C GLU A 194 -50.62 -28.92 -57.35
N LYS A 195 -49.80 -28.28 -58.20
CA LYS A 195 -50.12 -28.06 -59.61
C LYS A 195 -50.22 -29.36 -60.40
N GLU A 196 -49.33 -30.33 -60.20
CA GLU A 196 -49.44 -31.66 -60.85
C GLU A 196 -50.72 -32.39 -60.45
N PHE A 197 -51.13 -32.31 -59.17
CA PHE A 197 -52.40 -32.87 -58.70
C PHE A 197 -53.63 -32.17 -59.31
N GLN A 198 -53.57 -30.84 -59.48
CA GLN A 198 -54.63 -30.09 -60.18
C GLN A 198 -54.70 -30.44 -61.67
N ALA A 199 -53.56 -30.61 -62.34
CA ALA A 199 -53.50 -31.03 -63.74
C ALA A 199 -54.06 -32.44 -63.97
N LEU A 200 -53.79 -33.39 -63.06
CA LEU A 200 -54.39 -34.73 -63.07
C LEU A 200 -55.91 -34.71 -62.88
N SER A 201 -56.42 -33.73 -62.13
CA SER A 201 -57.85 -33.53 -61.93
C SER A 201 -58.51 -32.92 -63.18
N ALA A 202 -57.82 -32.01 -63.86
CA ALA A 202 -58.26 -31.42 -65.11
C ALA A 202 -58.26 -32.42 -66.29
N GLU A 203 -57.30 -33.34 -66.37
CA GLU A 203 -57.31 -34.41 -67.39
C GLU A 203 -58.51 -35.35 -67.22
N LYS A 204 -58.92 -35.66 -65.98
CA LYS A 204 -60.13 -36.44 -65.71
C LYS A 204 -61.41 -35.72 -66.12
N GLU A 205 -61.52 -34.42 -65.85
CA GLU A 205 -62.68 -33.62 -66.29
C GLU A 205 -62.75 -33.52 -67.82
N VAL A 206 -61.60 -33.39 -68.50
CA VAL A 206 -61.54 -33.34 -69.96
C VAL A 206 -61.87 -34.70 -70.60
N GLU A 207 -61.44 -35.83 -70.01
CA GLU A 207 -61.86 -37.16 -70.44
C GLU A 207 -63.36 -37.42 -70.22
N GLU A 208 -63.92 -36.96 -69.10
CA GLU A 208 -65.36 -37.04 -68.82
C GLU A 208 -66.17 -36.20 -69.82
N ASP A 209 -65.71 -35.00 -70.16
CA ASP A 209 -66.34 -34.14 -71.17
C ASP A 209 -66.21 -34.70 -72.59
N LEU A 210 -65.08 -35.35 -72.93
CA LEU A 210 -64.89 -36.03 -74.21
C LEU A 210 -65.79 -37.28 -74.32
N LEU A 211 -65.93 -38.05 -73.24
CA LEU A 211 -66.86 -39.18 -73.16
C LEU A 211 -68.32 -38.71 -73.31
N ARG A 212 -68.67 -37.56 -72.73
CA ARG A 212 -69.99 -36.94 -72.93
C ARG A 212 -70.19 -36.56 -74.40
N LEU A 213 -69.22 -35.92 -75.05
CA LEU A 213 -69.30 -35.54 -76.46
C LEU A 213 -69.36 -36.74 -77.42
N LYS A 214 -68.60 -37.82 -77.14
CA LYS A 214 -68.68 -39.07 -77.91
C LYS A 214 -70.05 -39.74 -77.79
N ARG A 215 -70.68 -39.70 -76.61
CA ARG A 215 -72.06 -40.18 -76.42
C ARG A 215 -73.07 -39.35 -77.20
N GLU A 216 -72.88 -38.03 -77.29
CA GLU A 216 -73.76 -37.14 -78.06
C GLU A 216 -73.61 -37.30 -79.58
N LEU A 217 -72.42 -37.65 -80.06
CA LEU A 217 -72.11 -37.77 -81.50
C LEU A 217 -72.29 -39.19 -82.08
N GLY A 218 -72.71 -40.17 -81.28
CA GLY A 218 -73.12 -41.49 -81.78
C GLY A 218 -71.98 -42.33 -82.38
N GLN A 219 -70.74 -42.09 -81.98
CA GLN A 219 -69.58 -42.92 -82.35
C GLN A 219 -69.00 -43.52 -81.08
N ALA A 220 -69.21 -44.82 -80.90
CA ALA A 220 -68.62 -45.61 -79.83
C ALA A 220 -67.12 -45.83 -80.10
#